data_AF-A0AAT9GG24-F1
#
_entry.id   AF-A0AAT9GG24-F1
#
_cell.length_a   1.000
_cell.length_b   1.000
_cell.length_c   1.000
_cell.angle_alpha   90.00
_cell.angle_beta   90.00
_cell.angle_gamma   90.00
#
_symmetry.space_group_name_H-M   'P 1'
#
loop_
_entity.id
_entity.type
_entity.pdbx_description
1 polymer ?
#
loop_
_entity_poly.entity_id
_entity_poly.type
_entity_poly.pdbx_seq_one_letter_code
_entity_poly.pdbx_strand_id
1 'polypeptide(L)'
;MAKNYNRSRQYNNNNSRNDRDYVKKSGCTKGFAQGEQNRPYVRGWRASKRDGITTYMCSPYKSKTSETKQHKSNSGRIWENWACKVQPQNGQSFFVSCLYEPASGKVIIPELSMVLNPKGGRGGYCGRNYYKD
;
A
#
# COMPACT_ATOMS: atom_id res chain seq x y z
N MET A 1 60.49 24.40 28.88
CA MET A 1 59.35 24.49 29.82
C MET A 1 58.19 23.70 29.24
N ALA A 2 57.87 22.54 29.83
CA ALA A 2 56.77 21.69 29.41
C ALA A 2 55.46 22.14 30.09
N LYS A 3 54.35 22.20 29.36
CA LYS A 3 53.01 22.34 29.93
C LYS A 3 52.21 21.06 29.67
N ASN A 4 52.08 20.31 30.75
CA ASN A 4 51.29 19.10 30.90
C ASN A 4 49.84 19.53 31.16
N TYR A 5 48.91 19.21 30.26
CA TYR A 5 47.47 19.35 30.54
C TYR A 5 46.84 17.96 30.51
N ASN A 6 46.49 17.53 31.71
CA ASN A 6 45.89 16.26 32.05
C ASN A 6 44.42 16.50 32.41
N ARG A 7 43.55 15.52 32.12
CA ARG A 7 42.11 15.41 32.45
C ARG A 7 41.17 16.27 31.59
N SER A 8 40.05 15.77 31.06
CA SER A 8 39.21 14.64 31.48
C SER A 8 38.46 14.04 30.28
N ARG A 9 38.48 12.71 30.15
CA ARG A 9 37.55 11.96 29.29
C ARG A 9 36.16 11.99 29.94
N GLN A 10 35.32 12.93 29.54
CA GLN A 10 33.93 12.98 29.92
C GLN A 10 33.16 11.97 29.06
N TYR A 11 33.03 10.74 29.56
CA TYR A 11 32.13 9.72 29.02
C TYR A 11 30.69 10.21 29.22
N ASN A 12 30.15 10.88 28.20
CA ASN A 12 28.73 11.21 28.14
C ASN A 12 27.96 9.95 27.73
N ASN A 13 27.57 9.18 28.74
CA ASN A 13 26.71 8.01 28.61
C ASN A 13 25.28 8.48 28.34
N ASN A 14 25.04 8.96 27.12
CA ASN A 14 23.71 9.37 26.63
C ASN A 14 22.86 8.11 26.44
N ASN A 15 22.22 7.71 27.53
CA ASN A 15 21.13 6.74 27.58
C ASN A 15 19.88 7.36 26.93
N SER A 16 19.97 7.69 25.65
CA SER A 16 18.85 8.13 24.83
C SER A 16 17.98 6.91 24.58
N ARG A 17 16.90 6.78 25.36
CA ARG A 17 15.82 5.84 25.09
C ARG A 17 15.29 6.19 23.70
N ASN A 18 15.72 5.39 22.73
CA ASN A 18 15.36 5.52 21.33
C ASN A 18 13.84 5.40 21.16
N ASP A 19 13.12 6.52 21.23
CA ASP A 19 11.83 6.68 20.55
C ASP A 19 12.09 6.57 19.05
N ARG A 20 12.22 5.33 18.56
CA ARG A 20 12.31 5.08 17.13
C ARG A 20 10.95 5.41 16.55
N ASP A 21 10.86 6.57 15.91
CA ASP A 21 9.70 6.95 15.13
C ASP A 21 9.25 5.78 14.25
N TYR A 22 7.96 5.44 14.34
CA TYR A 22 7.37 4.39 13.54
C TYR A 22 7.46 4.79 12.06
N VAL A 23 8.36 4.15 11.31
CA VAL A 23 8.45 4.34 9.86
C VAL A 23 7.42 3.47 9.16
N LYS A 24 6.48 4.11 8.48
CA LYS A 24 5.44 3.42 7.71
C LYS A 24 6.05 2.68 6.52
N LYS A 25 5.68 1.41 6.35
CA LYS A 25 6.18 0.55 5.26
C LYS A 25 5.17 0.30 4.14
N SER A 26 3.97 0.83 4.26
CA SER A 26 2.95 0.74 3.23
C SER A 26 1.95 1.86 3.34
N GLY A 27 1.10 2.05 2.34
CA GLY A 27 0.00 3.00 2.41
C GLY A 27 -1.06 2.67 1.38
N CYS A 28 -2.27 3.16 1.60
CA CYS A 28 -3.38 2.96 0.68
C CYS A 28 -4.36 4.11 0.75
N THR A 29 -4.85 4.56 -0.40
CA THR A 29 -5.80 5.66 -0.54
C THR A 29 -6.84 5.30 -1.59
N LYS A 30 -8.05 5.80 -1.41
CA LYS A 30 -9.12 5.76 -2.42
C LYS A 30 -9.34 7.17 -2.93
N GLY A 31 -9.61 7.31 -4.22
CA GLY A 31 -9.96 8.59 -4.81
C GLY A 31 -10.84 8.41 -6.04
N PHE A 32 -11.09 9.53 -6.70
CA PHE A 32 -11.80 9.58 -7.97
C PHE A 32 -10.93 10.31 -8.98
N ALA A 33 -10.82 9.78 -10.19
CA ALA A 33 -10.08 10.45 -11.25
C ALA A 33 -10.77 11.77 -11.61
N GLN A 34 -10.00 12.85 -11.70
CA GLN A 34 -10.49 14.15 -12.16
C GLN A 34 -10.80 14.07 -13.67
N GLY A 35 -12.01 14.49 -14.07
CA GLY A 35 -12.48 14.46 -15.46
C GLY A 35 -13.89 13.88 -15.62
N GLU A 36 -14.29 13.62 -16.87
CA GLU A 36 -15.69 13.36 -17.30
C GLU A 36 -16.40 12.17 -16.65
N GLN A 37 -15.73 11.31 -15.89
CA GLN A 37 -16.33 10.05 -15.45
C GLN A 37 -16.16 9.71 -13.97
N ASN A 38 -15.62 10.63 -13.15
CA ASN A 38 -15.45 10.43 -11.69
C ASN A 38 -15.12 8.98 -11.32
N ARG A 39 -14.14 8.39 -12.02
CA ARG A 39 -13.90 6.95 -11.94
C ARG A 39 -13.21 6.65 -10.60
N PRO A 40 -13.74 5.74 -9.77
CA PRO A 40 -13.09 5.41 -8.53
C PRO A 40 -11.76 4.71 -8.82
N TYR A 41 -10.76 4.99 -7.99
CA TYR A 41 -9.50 4.26 -7.99
C TYR A 41 -9.05 3.98 -6.55
N VAL A 42 -8.23 2.96 -6.40
CA VAL A 42 -7.52 2.66 -5.17
C VAL A 42 -6.03 2.62 -5.47
N ARG A 43 -5.25 3.44 -4.77
CA ARG A 43 -3.79 3.51 -4.94
C ARG A 43 -3.10 3.07 -3.66
N GLY A 44 -2.20 2.11 -3.79
CA GLY A 44 -1.37 1.59 -2.70
C GLY A 44 0.12 1.70 -2.97
N TRP A 45 0.92 1.61 -1.92
CA TRP A 45 2.36 1.43 -2.01
C TRP A 45 2.85 0.54 -0.87
N ARG A 46 3.95 -0.17 -1.11
CA ARG A 46 4.64 -0.99 -0.11
C ARG A 46 6.14 -0.92 -0.32
N ALA A 47 6.87 -0.69 0.76
CA ALA A 47 8.33 -0.77 0.79
C ALA A 47 8.77 -2.18 1.20
N SER A 48 9.67 -2.76 0.41
CA SER A 48 10.40 -4.00 0.66
C SER A 48 11.89 -3.71 0.74
N LYS A 49 12.62 -4.41 1.61
CA LYS A 49 14.09 -4.31 1.63
C LYS A 49 14.73 -4.84 0.34
N ARG A 50 14.10 -5.84 -0.29
CA ARG A 50 14.60 -6.52 -1.48
C ARG A 50 14.24 -5.77 -2.76
N ASP A 51 12.99 -5.34 -2.86
CA ASP A 51 12.38 -4.89 -4.13
C ASP A 51 12.17 -3.37 -4.20
N GLY A 52 12.53 -2.66 -3.12
CA GLY A 52 12.29 -1.23 -3.00
C GLY A 52 10.80 -0.91 -2.82
N ILE A 53 10.37 0.24 -3.34
CA ILE A 53 8.97 0.68 -3.28
C ILE A 53 8.20 0.13 -4.48
N THR A 54 7.20 -0.70 -4.21
CA THR A 54 6.22 -1.11 -5.22
C THR A 54 4.95 -0.30 -5.06
N THR A 55 4.44 0.24 -6.16
CA THR A 55 3.16 0.95 -6.19
C THR A 55 2.10 0.17 -6.96
N TYR A 56 0.85 0.36 -6.55
CA TYR A 56 -0.31 -0.36 -7.03
C TYR A 56 -1.39 0.66 -7.38
N MET A 57 -1.92 0.60 -8.59
CA MET A 57 -3.01 1.48 -9.04
C MET A 57 -4.14 0.62 -9.57
N CYS A 58 -5.22 0.53 -8.80
CA CYS A 58 -6.39 -0.28 -9.11
C CYS A 58 -7.52 0.62 -9.60
N SER A 59 -8.14 0.26 -10.72
CA SER A 59 -9.30 0.97 -11.27
C SER A 59 -10.22 0.01 -12.02
N PRO A 60 -11.52 0.35 -12.19
CA PRO A 60 -12.42 -0.38 -13.07
C PRO A 60 -11.85 -0.53 -14.48
N TYR A 61 -12.18 -1.63 -15.17
CA TYR A 61 -11.82 -1.80 -16.57
C TYR A 61 -12.38 -0.65 -17.43
N LYS A 62 -11.65 -0.26 -18.47
CA LYS A 62 -12.14 0.67 -19.48
C LYS A 62 -13.13 -0.05 -20.41
N SER A 63 -14.36 -0.28 -19.95
CA SER A 63 -15.45 -0.67 -20.84
C SER A 63 -16.15 0.56 -21.39
N LYS A 64 -16.51 0.53 -22.69
CA LYS A 64 -17.40 1.49 -23.35
C LYS A 64 -18.88 1.26 -22.98
N THR A 65 -19.20 0.10 -22.41
CA THR A 65 -20.52 -0.29 -21.92
C THR A 65 -20.48 -0.39 -20.39
N SER A 66 -21.28 0.44 -19.74
CA SER A 66 -20.99 1.11 -18.46
C SER A 66 -21.16 0.30 -17.17
N GLU A 67 -20.91 -1.01 -17.17
CA GLU A 67 -21.07 -1.80 -15.94
C GLU A 67 -19.89 -2.75 -15.71
N THR A 68 -19.15 -2.47 -14.64
CA THR A 68 -18.18 -3.43 -14.12
C THR A 68 -18.97 -4.60 -13.57
N LYS A 69 -18.74 -5.82 -14.08
CA LYS A 69 -19.47 -7.02 -13.63
C LYS A 69 -19.33 -7.18 -12.11
N GLN A 70 -20.47 -7.11 -11.42
CA GLN A 70 -20.57 -7.33 -9.99
C GLN A 70 -20.87 -8.80 -9.70
N HIS A 71 -20.23 -9.33 -8.67
CA HIS A 71 -20.41 -10.68 -8.18
C HIS A 71 -20.75 -10.64 -6.70
N LYS A 72 -21.76 -11.40 -6.29
CA LYS A 72 -22.14 -11.54 -4.88
C LYS A 72 -21.50 -12.80 -4.31
N SER A 73 -20.76 -12.68 -3.20
CA SER A 73 -20.24 -13.83 -2.46
C SER A 73 -21.34 -14.54 -1.68
N ASN A 74 -21.08 -15.76 -1.21
CA ASN A 74 -21.98 -16.51 -0.32
C ASN A 74 -22.30 -15.74 0.98
N SER A 75 -21.36 -14.93 1.46
CA SER A 75 -21.54 -14.03 2.61
C SER A 75 -22.30 -12.73 2.30
N GLY A 76 -22.81 -12.59 1.07
CA GLY A 76 -23.59 -11.43 0.63
C GLY A 76 -22.79 -10.19 0.24
N ARG A 77 -21.45 -10.26 0.23
CA ARG A 77 -20.58 -9.14 -0.16
C ARG A 77 -20.56 -8.99 -1.67
N ILE A 78 -20.55 -7.75 -2.13
CA ILE A 78 -20.46 -7.40 -3.56
C ILE A 78 -19.00 -7.18 -3.92
N TRP A 79 -18.57 -7.79 -5.02
CA TRP A 79 -17.23 -7.69 -5.57
C TRP A 79 -17.28 -7.24 -7.02
N GLU A 80 -16.40 -6.34 -7.39
CA GLU A 80 -16.21 -5.85 -8.77
C GLU A 80 -14.86 -6.30 -9.30
N ASN A 81 -14.83 -6.75 -10.55
CA ASN A 81 -13.57 -7.07 -11.22
C ASN A 81 -12.89 -5.79 -11.72
N TRP A 82 -11.71 -5.51 -11.22
CA TRP A 82 -10.90 -4.34 -11.56
C TRP A 82 -9.54 -4.77 -12.13
N ALA A 83 -8.85 -3.84 -12.80
CA ALA A 83 -7.46 -4.03 -13.19
C ALA A 83 -6.54 -3.30 -12.20
N CYS A 84 -5.39 -3.91 -11.87
CA CYS A 84 -4.34 -3.28 -11.09
C CYS A 84 -3.07 -3.16 -11.93
N LYS A 85 -2.58 -1.92 -12.11
CA LYS A 85 -1.22 -1.68 -12.60
C LYS A 85 -0.25 -1.80 -11.42
N VAL A 86 0.71 -2.70 -11.53
CA VAL A 86 1.78 -2.91 -10.57
C VAL A 86 3.06 -2.30 -11.12
N GLN A 87 3.71 -1.45 -10.33
CA GLN A 87 4.95 -0.78 -10.70
C GLN A 87 5.99 -1.01 -9.60
N PRO A 88 6.85 -2.03 -9.76
CA PRO A 88 8.04 -2.22 -8.93
C PRO A 88 9.05 -1.08 -9.16
N GLN A 89 9.90 -0.78 -8.18
CA GLN A 89 10.89 0.30 -8.29
C GLN A 89 11.90 0.07 -9.43
N ASN A 90 12.40 -1.16 -9.56
CA ASN A 90 13.45 -1.53 -10.52
C ASN A 90 12.95 -2.52 -11.59
N GLY A 91 11.64 -2.56 -11.85
CA GLY A 91 11.03 -3.56 -12.73
C GLY A 91 10.06 -2.96 -13.72
N GLN A 92 9.75 -3.72 -14.78
CA GLN A 92 8.72 -3.35 -15.73
C GLN A 92 7.34 -3.38 -15.06
N SER A 93 6.50 -2.41 -15.42
CA SER A 93 5.11 -2.40 -14.96
C SER A 93 4.29 -3.47 -15.67
N PHE A 94 3.40 -4.12 -14.93
CA PHE A 94 2.50 -5.13 -15.48
C PHE A 94 1.08 -4.94 -14.91
N PHE A 95 0.11 -5.57 -15.55
CA PHE A 95 -1.29 -5.56 -15.11
C PHE A 95 -1.67 -6.91 -14.57
N VAL A 96 -2.45 -6.90 -13.49
CA VAL A 96 -3.07 -8.09 -12.90
C VAL A 96 -4.55 -7.82 -12.64
N SER A 97 -5.33 -8.88 -12.58
CA SER A 97 -6.74 -8.77 -12.19
C SER A 97 -6.86 -8.62 -10.68
N CYS A 98 -7.88 -7.89 -10.23
CA CYS A 98 -8.13 -7.68 -8.81
C CYS A 98 -9.63 -7.57 -8.51
N LEU A 99 -9.99 -7.82 -7.26
CA LEU A 99 -11.36 -7.79 -6.77
C LEU A 99 -11.55 -6.60 -5.85
N TYR A 100 -12.46 -5.70 -6.18
CA TYR A 100 -12.80 -4.53 -5.38
C TYR A 100 -14.12 -4.73 -4.64
N GLU A 101 -14.15 -4.44 -3.34
CA GLU A 101 -15.37 -4.46 -2.51
C GLU A 101 -15.87 -3.02 -2.32
N PRO A 102 -16.99 -2.61 -2.96
CA PRO A 102 -17.46 -1.22 -2.93
C PRO A 102 -17.73 -0.67 -1.54
N ALA A 103 -18.29 -1.50 -0.64
CA ALA A 103 -18.66 -1.10 0.71
C ALA A 103 -17.45 -0.73 1.59
N SER A 104 -16.39 -1.54 1.52
CA SER A 104 -15.19 -1.31 2.33
C SER A 104 -14.16 -0.43 1.62
N GLY A 105 -14.18 -0.40 0.28
CA GLY A 105 -13.14 0.19 -0.55
C GLY A 105 -11.88 -0.67 -0.65
N LYS A 106 -11.95 -1.94 -0.20
CA LYS A 106 -10.83 -2.87 -0.20
C LYS A 106 -10.62 -3.45 -1.60
N VAL A 107 -9.36 -3.66 -1.97
CA VAL A 107 -8.98 -4.42 -3.15
C VAL A 107 -8.19 -5.65 -2.73
N ILE A 108 -8.51 -6.81 -3.30
CA ILE A 108 -7.73 -8.04 -3.20
C ILE A 108 -7.08 -8.29 -4.56
N ILE A 109 -5.79 -8.61 -4.56
CA ILE A 109 -5.02 -9.00 -5.74
C ILE A 109 -4.60 -10.46 -5.52
N PRO A 110 -5.41 -11.45 -5.99
CA PRO A 110 -5.19 -12.85 -5.68
C PRO A 110 -3.83 -13.37 -6.17
N GLU A 111 -3.46 -13.02 -7.40
CA GLU A 111 -2.20 -13.45 -8.04
C GLU A 111 -0.95 -13.05 -7.24
N LEU A 112 -1.02 -11.94 -6.50
CA LEU A 112 0.09 -11.45 -5.67
C LEU A 112 -0.09 -11.75 -4.17
N SER A 113 -1.17 -12.46 -3.80
CA SER A 113 -1.58 -12.65 -2.41
C SER A 113 -1.57 -11.33 -1.63
N MET A 114 -2.18 -10.30 -2.21
CA MET A 114 -2.11 -8.93 -1.71
C MET A 114 -3.47 -8.31 -1.43
N VAL A 115 -3.50 -7.38 -0.48
CA VAL A 115 -4.68 -6.59 -0.13
C VAL A 115 -4.31 -5.12 0.01
N LEU A 116 -5.16 -4.27 -0.55
CA LEU A 116 -5.16 -2.82 -0.38
C LEU A 116 -6.40 -2.44 0.40
N ASN A 117 -6.21 -1.79 1.54
CA ASN A 117 -7.30 -1.34 2.41
C ASN A 117 -7.09 0.15 2.76
N PRO A 118 -7.80 1.07 2.09
CA PRO A 118 -7.74 2.50 2.40
C PRO A 118 -8.12 2.83 3.85
N LYS A 119 -8.98 2.01 4.46
CA LYS A 119 -9.43 2.14 5.86
C LYS A 119 -8.55 1.37 6.86
N GLY A 120 -7.42 0.82 6.41
CA GLY A 120 -6.53 -0.04 7.21
C GLY A 120 -5.66 0.66 8.25
N GLY A 121 -6.17 1.66 8.98
CA GLY A 121 -5.40 2.44 9.96
C GLY A 121 -4.61 3.60 9.33
N ARG A 122 -3.52 4.04 10.00
CA ARG A 122 -2.65 5.23 9.78
C ARG A 122 -2.35 5.65 8.31
N GLY A 123 -3.35 6.01 7.51
CA GLY A 123 -3.24 6.31 6.07
C GLY A 123 -3.33 5.06 5.16
N GLY A 124 -4.11 4.07 5.57
CA GLY A 124 -4.36 2.83 4.81
C GLY A 124 -3.23 1.81 4.84
N TYR A 125 -3.57 0.59 4.43
CA TYR A 125 -2.70 -0.59 4.42
C TYR A 125 -2.57 -1.17 3.01
N CYS A 126 -1.36 -1.54 2.62
CA CYS A 126 -1.08 -2.30 1.41
C CYS A 126 -0.08 -3.39 1.75
N GLY A 127 -0.46 -4.66 1.64
CA GLY A 127 0.38 -5.75 2.12
C GLY A 127 -0.18 -7.12 1.80
N ARG A 128 0.39 -8.15 2.45
CA ARG A 128 -0.01 -9.53 2.21
C ARG A 128 -1.45 -9.75 2.66
N ASN A 129 -2.22 -10.44 1.83
CA ASN A 129 -3.52 -10.97 2.20
C ASN A 129 -3.30 -12.28 2.97
N TYR A 130 -3.82 -12.37 4.19
CA TYR A 130 -3.68 -13.57 5.03
C TYR A 130 -4.85 -14.54 4.88
N TYR A 131 -5.89 -14.18 4.11
CA TYR A 131 -6.94 -15.12 3.77
C TYR A 131 -6.36 -16.21 2.87
N LYS A 132 -6.36 -17.43 3.38
CA LYS A 132 -6.33 -18.66 2.58
C LYS A 132 -7.79 -18.91 2.20
N ASP A 133 -8.08 -18.92 0.91
CA ASP A 133 -9.36 -19.42 0.41
C ASP A 133 -9.45 -20.94 0.67
#